data_AF-A0A5R9FXI2-F1
#
_entry.id   AF-A0A5R9FXI2-F1
#
_cell.length_a   1.000
_cell.length_b   1.000
_cell.length_c   1.000
_cell.angle_alpha   90.00
_cell.angle_beta   90.00
_cell.angle_gamma   90.00
#
_symmetry.space_group_name_H-M   'P 1'
#
loop_
_entity.id
_entity.type
_entity.pdbx_description
1 polymer ?
#
loop_
_entity_poly.entity_id
_entity_poly.type
_entity_poly.pdbx_seq_one_letter_code
_entity_poly.pdbx_strand_id
1 'polypeptide(L)'
;MSSGPLDYAAFRERTYHGYLRYAVARTGRYDTAAQVVDALFDDLVAVWPQVLSSAGPAAVVWHLLRSALARHAPCCCSAVAAGLAHHLLSPSYADALVLRHVLALSRDNAADLMGVKSEEMGALVAVAERAAPPWLLALLRHAALGCGPKLCL
;
A
#
# COMPACT_ATOMS: atom_id res chain seq x y z
N MET A 1 -7.23 -10.11 28.93
CA MET A 1 -8.24 -9.10 28.53
C MET A 1 -8.47 -9.28 27.04
N SER A 2 -9.62 -9.83 26.66
CA SER A 2 -9.90 -10.17 25.26
C SER A 2 -10.44 -8.93 24.54
N SER A 3 -9.54 -8.17 23.90
CA SER A 3 -9.86 -6.96 23.14
C SER A 3 -10.11 -7.27 21.64
N GLY A 4 -10.39 -8.54 21.32
CA GLY A 4 -10.34 -9.09 19.97
C GLY A 4 -11.21 -8.36 18.93
N PRO A 5 -12.52 -8.15 19.16
CA PRO A 5 -13.40 -7.60 18.12
C PRO A 5 -13.30 -6.07 17.94
N LEU A 6 -13.11 -5.32 19.03
CA LEU A 6 -13.09 -3.85 18.98
C LEU A 6 -11.78 -3.31 18.41
N ASP A 7 -10.64 -3.92 18.75
CA ASP A 7 -9.35 -3.51 18.20
C ASP A 7 -9.24 -3.83 16.70
N TYR A 8 -9.82 -4.95 16.27
CA TYR A 8 -9.91 -5.31 14.86
C TYR A 8 -10.77 -4.30 14.09
N ALA A 9 -11.98 -3.99 14.60
CA ALA A 9 -12.89 -3.06 13.93
C ALA A 9 -12.27 -1.67 13.79
N ALA A 10 -11.65 -1.15 14.86
CA ALA A 10 -10.96 0.13 14.85
C ALA A 10 -9.76 0.15 13.90
N PHE A 11 -9.00 -0.96 13.84
CA PHE A 11 -7.90 -1.09 12.88
C PHE A 11 -8.41 -1.09 11.44
N ARG A 12 -9.45 -1.87 11.13
CA ARG A 12 -10.06 -1.93 9.80
C ARG A 12 -10.60 -0.57 9.39
N GLU A 13 -11.39 0.09 10.24
CA GLU A 13 -11.95 1.42 9.95
C GLU A 13 -10.86 2.45 9.61
N ARG A 14 -9.76 2.46 10.36
CA ARG A 14 -8.66 3.40 10.15
C ARG A 14 -7.86 3.12 8.87
N THR A 15 -7.68 1.86 8.50
CA THR A 15 -6.69 1.47 7.46
C THR A 15 -7.30 1.07 6.13
N TYR A 16 -8.56 0.59 6.12
CA TYR A 16 -9.21 -0.01 4.96
C TYR A 16 -9.13 0.88 3.72
N HIS A 17 -9.52 2.15 3.85
CA HIS A 17 -9.52 3.07 2.72
C HIS A 17 -8.11 3.33 2.17
N GLY A 18 -7.09 3.40 3.05
CA GLY A 18 -5.70 3.55 2.62
C GLY A 18 -5.18 2.31 1.87
N TYR A 19 -5.50 1.13 2.37
CA TYR A 19 -5.14 -0.14 1.74
C TYR A 19 -5.84 -0.33 0.40
N LEU A 20 -7.11 0.07 0.29
CA LEU A 20 -7.85 0.06 -0.96
C LEU A 20 -7.24 1.00 -2.00
N ARG A 21 -6.90 2.23 -1.63
CA ARG A 21 -6.23 3.18 -2.55
C ARG A 21 -4.89 2.64 -3.04
N TYR A 22 -4.11 2.02 -2.15
CA TYR A 22 -2.86 1.37 -2.54
C TYR A 22 -3.08 0.16 -3.46
N ALA A 23 -4.06 -0.69 -3.17
CA ALA A 23 -4.41 -1.82 -4.02
C ALA A 23 -4.89 -1.38 -5.41
N VAL A 24 -5.66 -0.29 -5.50
CA VAL A 24 -6.06 0.32 -6.79
C VAL A 24 -4.84 0.83 -7.54
N ALA A 25 -3.91 1.52 -6.87
CA ALA A 25 -2.68 1.97 -7.50
C ALA A 25 -1.79 0.81 -8.01
N ARG A 26 -1.86 -0.36 -7.38
CA ARG A 26 -1.12 -1.56 -7.78
C ARG A 26 -1.77 -2.37 -8.90
N THR A 27 -3.10 -2.45 -8.93
CA THR A 27 -3.85 -3.31 -9.86
C THR A 27 -4.43 -2.55 -11.04
N GLY A 28 -4.78 -1.28 -10.83
CA GLY A 28 -5.46 -0.44 -11.81
C GLY A 28 -6.96 -0.68 -11.92
N ARG A 29 -7.53 -1.58 -11.11
CA ARG A 29 -8.95 -1.95 -11.12
C ARG A 29 -9.53 -1.87 -9.72
N TYR A 30 -10.60 -1.10 -9.57
CA TYR A 30 -11.29 -0.98 -8.29
C TYR A 30 -11.82 -2.34 -7.80
N ASP A 31 -12.54 -3.09 -8.63
CA ASP A 31 -13.17 -4.35 -8.21
C ASP A 31 -12.13 -5.38 -7.74
N THR A 32 -11.02 -5.51 -8.47
CA THR A 32 -9.93 -6.42 -8.09
C THR A 32 -9.26 -5.96 -6.80
N ALA A 33 -9.03 -4.66 -6.64
CA ALA A 33 -8.45 -4.10 -5.43
C ALA A 33 -9.36 -4.32 -4.20
N ALA A 34 -10.67 -4.07 -4.34
CA ALA A 34 -11.65 -4.27 -3.30
C ALA A 34 -11.73 -5.75 -2.89
N GLN A 35 -11.84 -6.66 -3.86
CA GLN A 35 -11.84 -8.11 -3.59
C GLN A 35 -10.59 -8.56 -2.81
N VAL A 36 -9.40 -8.08 -3.18
CA VAL A 36 -8.15 -8.42 -2.47
C VAL A 36 -8.14 -7.87 -1.05
N VAL A 37 -8.56 -6.63 -0.86
CA VAL A 37 -8.56 -5.99 0.47
C VAL A 37 -9.64 -6.59 1.37
N ASP A 38 -10.83 -6.88 0.85
CA ASP A 38 -11.89 -7.56 1.60
C ASP A 38 -11.45 -8.96 2.02
N ALA A 39 -10.93 -9.77 1.09
CA ALA A 39 -10.41 -11.10 1.39
C ALA A 39 -9.28 -11.04 2.44
N LEU A 40 -8.37 -10.07 2.34
CA LEU A 40 -7.32 -9.85 3.34
C LEU A 40 -7.92 -9.60 4.73
N PHE A 41 -8.93 -8.73 4.85
CA PHE A 41 -9.54 -8.41 6.14
C PHE A 41 -10.37 -9.58 6.69
N ASP A 42 -11.02 -10.36 5.83
CA ASP A 42 -11.76 -11.56 6.22
C ASP A 42 -10.81 -12.62 6.78
N ASP A 43 -9.69 -12.89 6.08
CA ASP A 43 -8.64 -13.81 6.54
C ASP A 43 -8.00 -13.32 7.85
N LEU A 44 -7.84 -12.00 8.00
CA LEU A 44 -7.21 -11.39 9.17
C LEU A 44 -8.00 -11.65 10.46
N VAL A 45 -9.33 -11.83 10.39
CA VAL A 45 -10.16 -12.12 11.58
C VAL A 45 -9.66 -13.36 12.32
N ALA A 46 -9.30 -14.41 11.58
CA ALA A 46 -8.88 -15.68 12.17
C ALA A 46 -7.51 -15.59 12.88
N VAL A 47 -6.62 -14.71 12.39
CA VAL A 47 -5.24 -14.57 12.90
C VAL A 47 -5.03 -13.30 13.71
N TRP A 48 -6.07 -12.48 13.90
CA TRP A 48 -5.96 -11.16 14.53
C TRP A 48 -5.28 -11.16 15.91
N PRO A 49 -5.56 -12.11 16.84
CA PRO A 49 -4.89 -12.13 18.14
C PRO A 49 -3.36 -12.28 18.04
N GLN A 50 -2.87 -12.99 17.02
CA GLN A 50 -1.44 -13.19 16.78
C GLN A 50 -0.82 -11.91 16.21
N VAL A 51 -1.52 -11.27 15.27
CA VAL A 51 -1.11 -10.00 14.66
C VAL A 51 -1.06 -8.88 15.70
N LEU A 52 -2.05 -8.81 16.59
CA LEU A 52 -2.12 -7.83 17.66
C LEU A 52 -0.97 -7.99 18.68
N SER A 53 -0.51 -9.24 18.86
CA SER A 53 0.62 -9.56 19.76
C SER A 53 1.99 -9.30 19.12
N SER A 54 2.04 -8.93 17.84
CA SER A 54 3.29 -8.59 17.14
C SER A 54 3.78 -7.18 17.52
N ALA A 55 5.05 -6.89 17.22
CA ALA A 55 5.63 -5.56 17.46
C ALA A 55 5.04 -4.44 16.57
N GLY A 56 4.29 -4.79 15.52
CA GLY A 56 3.74 -3.83 14.56
C GLY A 56 2.61 -4.45 13.73
N PRO A 57 1.36 -4.47 14.23
CA PRO A 57 0.21 -5.05 13.53
C PRO A 57 0.06 -4.53 12.10
N ALA A 58 0.18 -3.21 11.90
CA ALA A 58 0.11 -2.58 10.58
C ALA A 58 1.19 -3.08 9.61
N ALA A 59 2.42 -3.32 10.10
CA ALA A 59 3.51 -3.81 9.26
C ALA A 59 3.28 -5.25 8.80
N VAL A 60 2.74 -6.09 9.69
CA VAL A 60 2.35 -7.46 9.34
C VAL A 60 1.25 -7.46 8.29
N VAL A 61 0.18 -6.69 8.50
CA VAL A 61 -0.93 -6.61 7.54
C VAL A 61 -0.48 -6.01 6.21
N TRP A 62 0.40 -5.00 6.23
CA TRP A 62 0.99 -4.42 5.03
C TRP A 62 1.77 -5.47 4.21
N HIS A 63 2.54 -6.33 4.87
CA HIS A 63 3.27 -7.41 4.21
C HIS A 63 2.32 -8.44 3.57
N LEU A 64 1.22 -8.80 4.25
CA LEU A 64 0.19 -9.70 3.72
C LEU A 64 -0.50 -9.08 2.49
N LEU A 65 -0.91 -7.81 2.57
CA LEU A 65 -1.50 -7.07 1.46
C LEU A 65 -0.57 -7.04 0.24
N ARG A 66 0.70 -6.68 0.45
CA ARG A 66 1.72 -6.64 -0.60
C ARG A 66 1.87 -7.98 -1.29
N SER A 67 1.89 -9.07 -0.51
CA SER A 67 2.03 -10.44 -1.02
C SER A 67 0.79 -10.88 -1.80
N ALA A 68 -0.41 -10.46 -1.36
CA ALA A 68 -1.65 -10.70 -2.10
C ALA A 68 -1.64 -10.00 -3.46
N LEU A 69 -1.23 -8.73 -3.50
CA LEU A 69 -1.20 -7.90 -4.71
C LEU A 69 -0.10 -8.29 -5.69
N ALA A 70 0.98 -8.92 -5.25
CA ALA A 70 2.08 -9.36 -6.12
C ALA A 70 1.65 -10.40 -7.18
N ARG A 71 0.51 -11.07 -6.99
CA ARG A 71 -0.03 -12.06 -7.94
C ARG A 71 -0.86 -11.45 -9.06
N HIS A 72 -1.12 -10.15 -9.04
CA HIS A 72 -1.99 -9.49 -10.02
C HIS A 72 -1.17 -8.73 -11.08
N ALA A 73 -1.57 -8.88 -12.34
CA ALA A 73 -1.00 -8.13 -13.44
C ALA A 73 -1.60 -6.71 -13.52
N PRO A 74 -0.79 -5.66 -13.76
CA PRO A 74 -1.29 -4.29 -13.88
C PRO A 74 -2.06 -4.07 -15.18
N CYS A 75 -3.15 -3.30 -15.16
CA CYS A 75 -3.99 -3.06 -16.34
C CYS A 75 -4.01 -1.60 -16.86
N CYS A 76 -3.47 -0.63 -16.10
CA CYS A 76 -3.48 0.79 -16.48
C CYS A 76 -2.18 1.50 -16.09
N CYS A 77 -1.98 2.74 -16.54
CA CYS A 77 -0.70 3.45 -16.42
C CYS A 77 -0.17 3.57 -14.98
N SER A 78 -1.03 3.81 -13.98
CA SER A 78 -0.63 3.88 -12.57
C SER A 78 -0.19 2.53 -12.04
N ALA A 79 -0.93 1.46 -12.38
CA ALA A 79 -0.59 0.09 -12.06
C ALA A 79 0.72 -0.34 -12.74
N VAL A 80 0.95 0.08 -13.98
CA VAL A 80 2.21 -0.15 -14.70
C VAL A 80 3.36 0.58 -14.01
N ALA A 81 3.18 1.86 -13.63
CA ALA A 81 4.20 2.61 -12.91
C ALA A 81 4.57 1.96 -11.56
N ALA A 82 3.55 1.54 -10.79
CA ALA A 82 3.75 0.82 -9.54
C ALA A 82 4.42 -0.55 -9.77
N GLY A 83 3.98 -1.30 -10.79
CA GLY A 83 4.59 -2.58 -11.17
C GLY A 83 6.07 -2.44 -11.55
N LEU A 84 6.42 -1.40 -12.30
CA LEU A 84 7.82 -1.09 -12.65
C LEU A 84 8.65 -0.74 -11.42
N ALA A 85 8.11 0.06 -10.48
CA ALA A 85 8.80 0.35 -9.23
C ALA A 85 9.10 -0.94 -8.45
N HIS A 86 8.13 -1.86 -8.37
CA HIS A 86 8.30 -3.18 -7.72
C HIS A 86 9.22 -4.14 -8.46
N HIS A 87 9.41 -3.96 -9.77
CA HIS A 87 10.36 -4.75 -10.56
C HIS A 87 11.80 -4.25 -10.41
N LEU A 88 11.98 -2.93 -10.26
CA LEU A 88 13.30 -2.29 -10.24
C LEU A 88 13.89 -2.08 -8.85
N LEU A 89 13.04 -2.01 -7.82
CA LEU A 89 13.45 -1.69 -6.45
C LEU A 89 13.05 -2.80 -5.48
N SER A 90 13.69 -2.79 -4.31
CA SER A 90 13.22 -3.62 -3.21
C SER A 90 11.76 -3.29 -2.87
N PRO A 91 10.95 -4.24 -2.40
CA PRO A 91 9.52 -4.02 -2.22
C PRO A 91 9.17 -2.88 -1.27
N SER A 92 9.98 -2.63 -0.23
CA SER A 92 9.74 -1.52 0.71
C SER A 92 10.07 -0.14 0.11
N TYR A 93 11.08 -0.06 -0.76
CA TYR A 93 11.37 1.17 -1.50
C TYR A 93 10.29 1.49 -2.54
N ALA A 94 9.82 0.46 -3.26
CA ALA A 94 8.74 0.61 -4.23
C ALA A 94 7.45 1.11 -3.56
N ASP A 95 7.07 0.53 -2.42
CA ASP A 95 5.88 0.96 -1.67
C ASP A 95 5.97 2.41 -1.21
N ALA A 96 7.12 2.79 -0.64
CA ALA A 96 7.35 4.16 -0.19
C ALA A 96 7.18 5.16 -1.34
N LEU A 97 7.70 4.83 -2.54
CA LEU A 97 7.53 5.68 -3.71
C LEU A 97 6.08 5.72 -4.21
N VAL A 98 5.37 4.59 -4.24
CA VAL A 98 3.95 4.55 -4.67
C VAL A 98 3.07 5.37 -3.72
N LEU A 99 3.23 5.20 -2.41
CA LEU A 99 2.46 5.95 -1.41
C LEU A 99 2.69 7.46 -1.50
N ARG A 100 3.95 7.86 -1.77
CA ARG A 100 4.35 9.27 -1.79
C ARG A 100 4.13 9.98 -3.12
N HIS A 101 4.43 9.32 -4.23
CA HIS A 101 4.39 9.94 -5.55
C HIS A 101 3.11 9.65 -6.32
N VAL A 102 2.50 8.47 -6.16
CA VAL A 102 1.24 8.12 -6.85
C VAL A 102 0.03 8.52 -6.02
N LEU A 103 0.03 8.21 -4.72
CA LEU A 103 -1.11 8.49 -3.82
C LEU A 103 -1.02 9.84 -3.11
N ALA A 104 0.11 10.55 -3.26
CA ALA A 104 0.39 11.85 -2.65
C ALA A 104 0.13 11.90 -1.13
N LEU A 105 0.32 10.78 -0.41
CA LEU A 105 0.12 10.74 1.04
C LEU A 105 1.24 11.50 1.76
N SER A 106 0.95 12.08 2.94
CA SER A 106 1.96 12.60 3.87
C SER A 106 2.91 11.48 4.33
N ARG A 107 4.09 11.83 4.87
CA ARG A 107 5.04 10.82 5.36
C ARG A 107 4.42 10.05 6.52
N ASP A 108 3.74 10.76 7.41
CA ASP A 108 3.05 10.16 8.56
C ASP A 108 1.95 9.20 8.12
N ASN A 109 1.06 9.61 7.21
CA ASN A 109 0.00 8.73 6.73
C ASN A 109 0.55 7.51 5.98
N ALA A 110 1.63 7.67 5.22
CA ALA A 110 2.29 6.54 4.55
C ALA A 110 2.94 5.60 5.56
N ALA A 111 3.57 6.15 6.61
CA ALA A 111 4.23 5.40 7.66
C ALA A 111 3.21 4.59 8.48
N ASP A 112 2.09 5.21 8.85
CA ASP A 112 0.99 4.58 9.58
C ASP A 112 0.39 3.40 8.80
N LEU A 113 0.20 3.54 7.48
CA LEU A 113 -0.29 2.45 6.65
C LEU A 113 0.70 1.29 6.55
N MET A 114 1.99 1.60 6.37
CA MET A 114 3.06 0.60 6.30
C MET A 114 3.41 -0.01 7.67
N GLY A 115 2.96 0.60 8.77
CA GLY A 115 3.35 0.21 10.13
C GLY A 115 4.83 0.46 10.45
N VAL A 116 5.43 1.46 9.81
CA VAL A 116 6.82 1.91 10.07
C VAL A 116 6.81 3.27 10.75
N LYS A 117 7.97 3.72 11.25
CA LYS A 117 8.09 5.07 11.82
C LYS A 117 8.17 6.14 10.72
N SER A 118 7.76 7.37 11.01
CA SER A 118 7.80 8.47 10.02
C SER A 118 9.23 8.79 9.55
N GLU A 119 10.22 8.67 10.44
CA GLU A 119 11.64 8.83 10.11
C GLU A 119 12.13 7.72 9.19
N GLU A 120 11.71 6.48 9.45
CA GLU A 120 12.00 5.33 8.60
C GLU A 120 11.38 5.50 7.21
N MET A 121 10.13 5.94 7.14
CA MET A 121 9.48 6.30 5.88
C MET A 121 10.27 7.39 5.13
N GLY A 122 10.74 8.43 5.83
CA GLY A 122 11.61 9.46 5.25
C GLY A 122 12.90 8.88 4.66
N ALA A 123 13.56 7.97 5.37
CA ALA A 123 14.77 7.31 4.93
C ALA A 123 14.52 6.38 3.72
N LEU A 124 13.44 5.58 3.75
CA LEU A 124 13.03 4.72 2.65
C LEU A 124 12.83 5.53 1.37
N VAL A 125 12.10 6.65 1.44
CA VAL A 125 11.85 7.53 0.28
C VAL A 125 13.14 8.13 -0.25
N ALA A 126 13.98 8.70 0.61
CA ALA A 126 15.22 9.34 0.18
C ALA A 126 16.18 8.36 -0.52
N VAL A 127 16.31 7.14 0.03
CA VAL A 127 17.13 6.08 -0.58
C VAL A 127 16.50 5.60 -1.89
N ALA A 128 15.19 5.38 -1.91
CA ALA A 128 14.47 4.92 -3.10
C ALA A 128 14.56 5.95 -4.24
N GLU A 129 14.41 7.25 -3.97
CA GLU A 129 14.55 8.31 -4.97
C GLU A 129 15.96 8.38 -5.54
N ARG A 130 16.99 8.11 -4.72
CA ARG A 130 18.38 8.06 -5.17
C ARG A 130 18.70 6.83 -6.02
N ALA A 131 18.06 5.70 -5.72
CA ALA A 131 18.24 4.44 -6.45
C ALA A 131 17.38 4.36 -7.72
N ALA A 132 16.25 5.09 -7.77
CA ALA A 132 15.33 5.08 -8.88
C ALA A 132 15.90 5.81 -10.11
N PRO A 133 15.72 5.27 -11.32
CA PRO A 133 15.96 6.02 -12.54
C PRO A 133 15.10 7.29 -12.60
N PRO A 134 15.60 8.42 -13.14
CA PRO A 134 14.83 9.67 -13.21
C PRO A 134 13.49 9.55 -13.94
N TRP A 135 13.44 8.71 -14.98
CA TRP A 135 12.22 8.45 -15.74
C TRP A 135 11.14 7.74 -14.91
N LEU A 136 11.54 6.89 -13.95
CA LEU A 136 10.60 6.20 -13.06
C LEU A 136 9.92 7.20 -12.12
N LEU A 137 10.69 8.12 -11.55
CA LEU A 137 10.14 9.17 -10.68
C LEU A 137 9.20 10.11 -11.43
N ALA A 138 9.54 10.47 -12.67
CA ALA A 138 8.66 11.25 -13.53
C ALA A 138 7.35 10.49 -13.83
N LEU A 139 7.45 9.21 -14.18
CA LEU A 139 6.29 8.36 -14.46
C LEU A 139 5.36 8.23 -13.24
N LEU A 140 5.91 7.99 -12.05
CA LEU A 140 5.12 7.87 -10.82
C LEU A 140 4.36 9.17 -10.49
N ARG A 141 4.98 10.34 -10.71
CA ARG A 141 4.32 11.64 -10.53
C ARG A 141 3.23 11.89 -11.57
N HIS A 142 3.46 11.48 -12.82
CA HIS A 142 2.42 11.55 -13.86
C HIS A 142 1.24 10.62 -13.59
N ALA A 143 1.49 9.43 -13.04
CA ALA A 143 0.44 8.50 -12.65
C ALA A 143 -0.52 9.10 -11.60
N ALA A 144 -0.02 9.96 -10.70
CA ALA A 144 -0.86 10.69 -9.74
C ALA A 144 -1.83 11.66 -10.43
N LEU A 145 -1.42 12.23 -11.57
CA LEU A 145 -2.23 13.18 -12.35
C LEU A 145 -3.20 12.48 -13.31
N GLY A 146 -2.87 11.26 -13.74
CA GLY A 146 -3.63 10.52 -14.76
C GLY A 146 -4.87 9.77 -14.25
N CYS A 147 -5.00 9.55 -12.94
CA CYS A 147 -6.19 8.92 -12.36
C CYS A 147 -7.21 9.99 -11.94
N GLY A 148 -7.82 10.66 -12.92
CA GLY A 148 -9.07 11.39 -12.67
C GLY A 148 -10.20 10.41 -12.31
N PRO A 149 -11.17 10.80 -11.48
CA PRO A 149 -12.24 9.92 -10.97
C PRO A 149 -13.22 9.37 -12.03
N LYS A 150 -12.94 9.55 -13.33
CA LYS A 150 -13.86 9.24 -14.43
C LYS A 150 -13.51 7.99 -15.24
N LEU A 151 -12.43 7.28 -14.93
CA LEU A 151 -11.99 6.10 -15.70
C LEU A 151 -12.11 4.77 -14.94
N CYS A 152 -12.76 4.77 -13.77
CA CYS A 152 -13.01 3.57 -12.96
C CYS A 152 -14.44 3.54 -12.41
N LEU A 153 -15.42 3.87 -13.26
CA LEU A 153 -16.85 3.60 -13.05
C LEU A 153 -17.40 2.89 -14.28
#